data_AF-A0A7X1FK90-F1
#
_entry.id   AF-A0A7X1FK90-F1
#
_cell.length_a   1.000
_cell.length_b   1.000
_cell.length_c   1.000
_cell.angle_alpha   90.00
_cell.angle_beta   90.00
_cell.angle_gamma   90.00
#
_symmetry.space_group_name_H-M   'P 1'
#
loop_
_entity.id
_entity.type
_entity.pdbx_description
1 polymer ?
#
loop_
_entity_poly.entity_id
_entity_poly.type
_entity_poly.pdbx_seq_one_letter_code
_entity_poly.pdbx_strand_id
1 'polypeptide(L)'
;MSTALFEASEEVVNEAAASCARKLAKWFGGIDEAIAALEADPADLADLALRDVIKDRRQMTLKVYMNPQAFSRQILNNITCYEATRQKRKYSGAH
;
A
#
# COMPACT_ATOMS: atom_id res chain seq x y z
N MET A 1 20.69 -25.71 -16.97
CA MET A 1 19.64 -25.42 -15.97
C MET A 1 19.61 -23.90 -15.79
N SER A 2 18.72 -23.20 -16.49
CA SER A 2 18.51 -21.77 -16.21
C SER A 2 17.76 -21.67 -14.88
N THR A 3 18.44 -21.25 -13.83
CA THR A 3 17.78 -20.76 -12.62
C THR A 3 17.01 -19.52 -13.04
N ALA A 4 15.72 -19.67 -13.35
CA ALA A 4 14.82 -18.54 -13.45
C ALA A 4 14.79 -17.90 -12.06
N LEU A 5 15.63 -16.89 -11.85
CA LEU A 5 15.56 -16.04 -10.69
C LEU A 5 14.22 -15.31 -10.80
N PHE A 6 13.24 -15.77 -10.01
CA PHE A 6 12.00 -15.05 -9.78
C PHE A 6 12.32 -13.82 -8.91
N GLU A 7 13.04 -12.87 -9.49
CA GLU A 7 13.31 -11.58 -8.87
C GLU A 7 12.04 -10.73 -8.89
N ALA A 8 11.77 -10.06 -7.77
CA ALA A 8 10.76 -9.03 -7.74
C ALA A 8 11.26 -7.83 -8.55
N SER A 9 10.41 -7.26 -9.41
CA SER A 9 10.75 -6.00 -10.07
C SER A 9 10.93 -4.90 -9.04
N GLU A 10 11.75 -3.90 -9.37
CA GLU A 10 11.93 -2.71 -8.52
C GLU A 10 10.60 -2.04 -8.18
N GLU A 11 9.65 -2.01 -9.12
CA GLU A 11 8.30 -1.49 -8.90
C GLU A 11 7.58 -2.25 -7.76
N VAL A 12 7.67 -3.58 -7.75
CA VAL A 12 7.06 -4.41 -6.71
C VAL A 12 7.73 -4.16 -5.36
N VAL A 13 9.06 -4.03 -5.34
CA VAL A 13 9.84 -3.73 -4.13
C VAL A 13 9.47 -2.35 -3.59
N ASN A 14 9.39 -1.33 -4.44
CA ASN A 14 9.06 0.05 -4.07
C ASN A 14 7.63 0.16 -3.51
N GLU A 15 6.65 -0.50 -4.13
CA GLU A 15 5.27 -0.50 -3.61
C GLU A 15 5.17 -1.24 -2.26
N ALA A 16 5.92 -2.33 -2.09
CA ALA A 16 5.98 -3.04 -0.81
C ALA A 16 6.61 -2.15 0.27
N ALA A 17 7.72 -1.47 -0.02
CA ALA A 17 8.37 -0.53 0.89
C ALA A 17 7.43 0.62 1.29
N ALA A 18 6.74 1.23 0.31
CA ALA A 18 5.76 2.27 0.58
C ALA A 18 4.60 1.78 1.46
N SER A 19 4.14 0.54 1.24
CA SER A 19 3.10 -0.09 2.07
C SER A 19 3.58 -0.35 3.50
N CYS A 20 4.81 -0.84 3.69
CA CYS A 20 5.42 -1.02 5.00
C CYS A 20 5.57 0.32 5.74
N ALA A 21 6.05 1.37 5.07
CA ALA A 21 6.17 2.70 5.65
C ALA A 21 4.82 3.23 6.16
N ARG A 22 3.74 3.09 5.36
CA ARG A 22 2.37 3.46 5.78
C ARG A 22 1.89 2.67 6.99
N LYS A 23 2.23 1.38 7.08
CA LYS A 23 1.89 0.52 8.22
C LYS A 23 2.60 0.96 9.48
N LEU A 24 3.91 1.19 9.40
CA LEU A 24 4.71 1.66 10.52
C LEU A 24 4.23 3.01 11.02
N ALA A 25 4.01 3.97 10.11
CA ALA A 25 3.46 5.28 10.50
C ALA A 25 2.12 5.15 11.25
N LYS A 26 1.28 4.19 10.86
CA LYS A 26 0.03 3.91 11.57
C LYS A 26 0.24 3.27 12.95
N TRP A 27 1.23 2.39 13.10
CA TRP A 27 1.51 1.73 14.39
C TRP A 27 2.09 2.69 15.42
N PHE A 28 2.98 3.58 14.98
CA PHE A 28 3.70 4.50 15.87
C PHE A 28 3.05 5.89 15.98
N GLY A 29 1.96 6.15 15.24
CA GLY A 29 1.20 7.39 15.34
C GLY A 29 1.72 8.54 14.46
N GLY A 30 2.80 8.30 13.71
CA GLY A 30 3.39 9.28 12.81
C GLY A 30 4.60 8.72 12.07
N ILE A 31 5.08 9.46 11.07
CA ILE A 31 6.24 9.08 10.26
C ILE A 31 7.52 9.18 11.08
N ASP A 32 7.66 10.22 11.90
CA ASP A 32 8.87 10.47 12.68
C ASP A 32 9.08 9.39 13.76
N GLU A 33 8.02 8.99 14.45
CA GLU A 33 8.04 7.91 15.44
C GLU A 33 8.31 6.55 14.79
N ALA A 34 7.77 6.33 13.60
CA ALA A 34 8.05 5.12 12.82
C ALA A 34 9.52 5.05 12.37
N ILE A 35 10.13 6.17 11.97
CA ILE A 35 11.55 6.23 11.63
C ILE A 35 12.39 5.95 12.88
N ALA A 36 12.11 6.61 14.00
CA ALA A 36 12.84 6.40 15.25
C ALA A 36 12.78 4.93 15.71
N ALA A 37 11.62 4.28 15.59
CA ALA A 37 11.47 2.86 15.91
C ALA A 37 12.24 1.96 14.95
N LEU A 38 12.26 2.30 13.65
CA LEU A 38 13.00 1.54 12.64
C LEU A 38 14.52 1.70 12.79
N GLU A 39 15.00 2.86 13.23
CA GLU A 39 16.43 3.07 13.53
C GLU A 39 16.87 2.30 14.77
N ALA A 40 15.98 2.12 15.75
CA ALA A 40 16.26 1.37 16.97
C ALA A 40 16.30 -0.15 16.74
N ASP A 41 15.42 -0.69 15.89
CA ASP A 41 15.39 -2.12 15.55
C ASP A 41 14.97 -2.36 14.07
N PRO A 42 15.91 -2.25 13.13
CA PRO A 42 15.57 -2.19 11.70
C PRO A 42 15.07 -3.51 11.12
N ALA A 43 15.69 -4.63 11.50
CA ALA A 43 15.47 -5.91 10.83
C ALA A 43 14.14 -6.55 11.26
N ASP A 44 13.87 -6.59 12.56
CA ASP A 44 12.65 -7.22 13.08
C ASP A 44 11.43 -6.38 12.74
N LEU A 45 11.55 -5.06 12.83
CA LEU A 45 10.42 -4.17 12.53
C LEU A 45 10.08 -4.16 11.04
N ALA A 46 11.07 -4.21 10.15
CA ALA A 46 10.84 -4.34 8.71
C ALA A 46 10.20 -5.69 8.34
N ASP A 47 10.65 -6.81 8.92
CA ASP A 47 10.04 -8.14 8.69
C ASP A 47 8.59 -8.17 9.20
N LEU A 48 8.33 -7.61 10.40
CA LEU A 48 6.98 -7.52 10.96
C LEU A 48 6.05 -6.70 10.07
N ALA A 49 6.49 -5.52 9.62
CA ALA A 49 5.71 -4.69 8.70
C ALA A 49 5.41 -5.42 7.39
N LEU A 50 6.41 -6.10 6.82
CA LEU A 50 6.26 -6.86 5.58
C LEU A 50 5.26 -8.01 5.74
N ARG A 51 5.32 -8.78 6.83
CA ARG A 51 4.36 -9.86 7.12
C ARG A 51 2.93 -9.35 7.22
N ASP A 52 2.73 -8.20 7.85
CA ASP A 52 1.40 -7.60 7.95
C ASP A 52 0.89 -7.10 6.58
N VAL A 53 1.76 -6.50 5.76
CA VAL A 53 1.44 -6.13 4.36
C VAL A 53 1.05 -7.36 3.53
N ILE A 54 1.80 -8.47 3.65
CA ILE A 54 1.49 -9.73 2.95
C ILE A 54 0.13 -10.26 3.40
N LYS A 55 -0.16 -10.22 4.71
CA LYS A 55 -1.45 -10.66 5.27
C LYS A 55 -2.61 -9.83 4.70
N ASP A 56 -2.50 -8.51 4.70
CA ASP A 56 -3.51 -7.62 4.11
C ASP A 56 -3.72 -7.90 2.62
N ARG A 57 -2.63 -8.07 1.87
CA ARG A 57 -2.70 -8.38 0.44
C ARG A 57 -3.38 -9.72 0.18
N ARG A 58 -3.09 -10.75 0.98
CA ARG A 58 -3.78 -12.05 0.90
C ARG A 58 -5.27 -11.91 1.19
N GLN A 59 -5.64 -11.17 2.24
CA GLN A 59 -7.06 -10.93 2.57
C GLN A 59 -7.78 -10.18 1.45
N MET A 60 -7.15 -9.16 0.88
CA MET A 60 -7.68 -8.45 -0.28
C MET A 60 -7.91 -9.42 -1.45
N THR A 61 -6.88 -10.18 -1.84
CA THR A 61 -6.97 -11.17 -2.92
C THR A 61 -8.12 -12.15 -2.72
N LEU A 62 -8.28 -12.69 -1.51
CA LEU A 62 -9.40 -13.58 -1.18
C LEU A 62 -10.75 -12.88 -1.35
N LYS A 63 -10.89 -11.63 -0.88
CA LYS A 63 -12.12 -10.85 -1.07
C LYS A 63 -12.44 -10.62 -2.55
N VAL A 64 -11.43 -10.33 -3.37
CA VAL A 64 -11.59 -10.18 -4.82
C VAL A 64 -12.13 -11.47 -5.43
N TYR A 65 -11.53 -12.62 -5.10
CA TYR A 65 -11.96 -13.91 -5.66
C TYR A 65 -13.35 -14.34 -5.17
N MET A 66 -13.72 -14.02 -3.93
CA MET A 66 -15.03 -14.35 -3.38
C MET A 66 -16.15 -13.52 -4.00
N ASN A 67 -15.91 -12.25 -4.35
CA ASN A 67 -16.92 -11.41 -5.00
C ASN A 67 -16.28 -10.38 -5.94
N PRO A 68 -15.90 -10.79 -7.17
CA PRO A 68 -15.23 -9.90 -8.12
C PRO A 68 -16.09 -8.69 -8.51
N GLN A 69 -17.41 -8.86 -8.58
CA GLN A 69 -18.35 -7.80 -8.98
C GLN A 69 -18.48 -6.71 -7.91
N ALA A 70 -18.52 -7.07 -6.63
CA ALA A 70 -18.54 -6.07 -5.56
C ALA A 70 -17.22 -5.29 -5.52
N PHE A 71 -16.09 -5.97 -5.70
CA PHE A 71 -14.79 -5.33 -5.73
C PHE A 71 -14.61 -4.39 -6.92
N SER A 72 -15.06 -4.78 -8.12
CA SER A 72 -15.00 -3.91 -9.31
C SER A 72 -15.84 -2.64 -9.15
N ARG A 73 -17.01 -2.72 -8.52
CA ARG A 73 -17.82 -1.54 -8.19
C ARG A 73 -17.13 -0.61 -7.19
N GLN A 74 -16.45 -1.16 -6.18
CA GLN A 74 -15.66 -0.34 -5.25
C GLN A 74 -14.53 0.42 -5.96
N ILE A 75 -13.81 -0.25 -6.87
CA ILE A 75 -12.79 0.39 -7.69
C ILE A 75 -13.40 1.54 -8.51
N LEU A 76 -14.51 1.28 -9.21
CA LEU A 76 -15.18 2.29 -10.02
C LEU A 76 -15.62 3.51 -9.19
N ASN A 77 -16.17 3.28 -8.00
CA ASN A 77 -16.56 4.36 -7.09
C ASN A 77 -15.33 5.17 -6.63
N ASN A 78 -14.22 4.53 -6.31
CA ASN A 78 -13.01 5.23 -5.88
C ASN A 78 -12.40 6.07 -7.02
N ILE A 79 -12.36 5.54 -8.25
CA ILE A 79 -11.87 6.28 -9.44
C ILE A 79 -12.74 7.51 -9.68
N THR A 80 -14.06 7.34 -9.67
CA THR A 80 -15.00 8.45 -9.92
C THR A 80 -14.91 9.53 -8.84
N CYS A 81 -14.78 9.15 -7.56
CA CYS A 81 -14.54 10.09 -6.48
C CYS A 81 -13.18 10.81 -6.60
N TYR A 82 -12.12 10.11 -7.01
CA TYR A 82 -10.80 10.71 -7.21
C TYR A 82 -10.79 11.72 -8.34
N GLU A 83 -11.38 11.39 -9.50
CA GLU A 83 -11.47 12.33 -10.62
C GLU A 83 -12.35 13.53 -10.28
N ALA A 84 -13.47 13.33 -9.56
CA ALA A 84 -14.32 14.42 -9.11
C ALA A 84 -13.57 15.39 -8.15
N THR A 85 -12.76 14.86 -7.21
CA THR A 85 -11.96 15.69 -6.31
C THR A 85 -10.82 16.41 -7.01
N ARG A 86 -10.14 15.74 -7.95
CA ARG A 86 -9.11 16.34 -8.80
C ARG A 86 -9.68 17.48 -9.65
N GLN A 87 -10.86 17.30 -10.24
CA GLN A 87 -11.51 18.30 -11.06
C GLN A 87 -11.97 19.50 -10.23
N LYS A 88 -12.51 19.29 -9.01
CA LYS A 88 -12.80 20.37 -8.06
C LYS A 88 -11.56 21.19 -7.71
N ARG A 89 -10.41 20.56 -7.45
CA ARG A 89 -9.15 21.27 -7.16
C ARG A 89 -8.65 22.10 -8.35
N LYS A 90 -8.84 21.62 -9.59
CA LYS A 90 -8.50 22.39 -10.80
C LYS A 90 -9.37 23.64 -10.96
N TYR A 91 -10.65 23.58 -10.59
CA TYR A 91 -11.57 24.72 -10.71
C TYR A 91 -11.59 25.64 -9.49
N SER A 92 -11.10 25.21 -8.32
CA SER A 92 -11.01 26.05 -7.12
C SER A 92 -9.72 26.87 -7.02
N GLY A 93 -8.72 26.61 -7.88
CA GLY A 93 -7.47 27.38 -7.96
C GLY A 93 -7.46 28.46 -9.04
N ALA A 94 -8.63 28.77 -9.63
CA ALA A 94 -8.80 29.77 -10.67
C ALA A 94 -9.58 30.98 -10.12
N HIS A 95 -9.07 31.63 -9.07
CA HIS A 95 -9.48 32.97 -8.64
C HIS A 95 -8.31 33.66 -7.94
#